data_AF-A0A3D2S0M5-F1
#
_entry.id   AF-A0A3D2S0M5-F1
#
_cell.length_a   1.000
_cell.length_b   1.000
_cell.length_c   1.000
_cell.angle_alpha   90.00
_cell.angle_beta   90.00
_cell.angle_gamma   90.00
#
_symmetry.space_group_name_H-M   'P 1'
#
loop_
_entity.id
_entity.type
_entity.pdbx_description
1 polymer ?
#
loop_
_entity_poly.entity_id
_entity_poly.type
_entity_poly.pdbx_seq_one_letter_code
_entity_poly.pdbx_strand_id
1 'polypeptide(L)'
;GALESFRLARLGSSDMAMEGLNNPVQANSLILLVAGLIMVITLWQSRKARSVTRTEVNLGRQDSGFERFESTGLARGFVRFGLWIGQTVANLIPPNLVGTVRKRMDVKQAPTYDNLKEKPSFDLLRASVNLFVASALVSIGTSLKLPLSTTFVTFSVAMATSLADRAWGRESAVYRVAGVLTVIGGWIGTAILAFTACFVCTWLIYFVETPAIIILIIGAGYYYVKSNRLHSKREDELYAEMESRADLEKSLSPKELLKNDTLNFINSAQEVVVSAIEGLASNKIKRLKKARKQLKTVRKHSFRIMNHLMTNEDESLIRDHAQHMGYLNMSMDNLEKIISDTHEYLNNNHHPFSREEIEDFQSLSQHVSEVTGIITDQDAIYDENDIDIPYQTMEEAITKMRKKELKRVKSKSIG
;
A
#
# COMPACT_ATOMS: atom_id res chain seq x y z
N GLY A 1 6.61 -45.25 -5.57
CA GLY A 1 6.21 -43.87 -5.92
C GLY A 1 6.92 -43.39 -7.17
N ALA A 2 7.52 -42.18 -7.16
CA ALA A 2 8.14 -41.56 -8.34
C ALA A 2 9.25 -42.40 -9.02
N LEU A 3 10.05 -43.12 -8.23
CA LEU A 3 11.14 -43.97 -8.74
C LEU A 3 10.63 -45.24 -9.44
N GLU A 4 9.51 -45.80 -8.98
CA GLU A 4 8.87 -46.96 -9.62
C GLU A 4 8.16 -46.56 -10.91
N SER A 5 7.44 -45.43 -10.90
CA SER A 5 6.82 -44.88 -12.11
C SER A 5 7.86 -44.48 -13.17
N PHE A 6 9.03 -43.98 -12.75
CA PHE A 6 10.16 -43.71 -13.67
C PHE A 6 10.78 -45.00 -14.22
N ARG A 7 10.90 -46.05 -13.40
CA ARG A 7 11.36 -47.37 -13.86
C ARG A 7 10.36 -48.04 -14.82
N LEU A 8 9.06 -47.91 -14.57
CA LEU A 8 7.99 -48.39 -15.44
C LEU A 8 7.92 -47.63 -16.78
N ALA A 9 8.07 -46.30 -16.76
CA ALA A 9 8.13 -45.49 -17.97
C ALA A 9 9.36 -45.81 -18.85
N ARG A 10 10.49 -46.18 -18.23
CA ARG A 10 11.72 -46.58 -18.92
C ARG A 10 11.62 -47.96 -19.59
N LEU A 11 10.69 -48.81 -19.18
CA LEU A 11 10.52 -50.17 -19.69
C LEU A 11 9.63 -50.26 -20.95
N GLY A 12 9.15 -49.13 -21.48
CA GLY A 12 8.71 -49.00 -22.87
C GLY A 12 7.64 -50.00 -23.32
N SER A 13 6.41 -49.85 -22.86
CA SER A 13 5.25 -50.38 -23.59
C SER A 13 4.17 -49.32 -23.70
N SER A 14 3.77 -49.04 -24.93
CA SER A 14 2.74 -48.07 -25.31
C SER A 14 1.31 -48.45 -24.85
N ASP A 15 1.14 -49.65 -24.28
CA ASP A 15 -0.15 -50.21 -23.85
C ASP A 15 -0.36 -50.22 -22.31
N MET A 16 0.53 -49.61 -21.52
CA MET A 16 0.27 -49.45 -20.09
C MET A 16 -0.74 -48.31 -19.88
N ALA A 17 -2.00 -48.69 -19.71
CA ALA A 17 -3.11 -47.80 -19.49
C ALA A 17 -2.79 -46.76 -18.39
N MET A 18 -2.92 -45.48 -18.75
CA MET A 18 -2.99 -44.33 -17.84
C MET A 18 -4.08 -44.47 -16.77
N GLU A 19 -4.93 -45.49 -16.89
CA GLU A 19 -5.96 -45.92 -15.94
C GLU A 19 -5.37 -46.31 -14.56
N GLY A 20 -4.16 -46.87 -14.52
CA GLY A 20 -3.45 -47.18 -13.26
C GLY A 20 -2.99 -45.95 -12.47
N LEU A 21 -2.80 -44.81 -13.14
CA LEU A 21 -2.47 -43.51 -12.53
C LEU A 21 -3.72 -42.75 -12.05
N ASN A 22 -4.93 -43.22 -12.41
CA ASN A 22 -6.19 -42.60 -12.03
C ASN A 22 -6.67 -43.02 -10.62
N ASN A 23 -6.05 -44.06 -10.05
CA ASN A 23 -6.32 -44.46 -8.68
C ASN A 23 -5.68 -43.45 -7.70
N PRO A 24 -6.42 -42.94 -6.71
CA PRO A 24 -5.88 -41.98 -5.75
C PRO A 24 -4.70 -42.63 -5.01
N VAL A 25 -3.53 -42.01 -5.13
CA VAL A 25 -2.34 -42.43 -4.38
C VAL A 25 -2.67 -42.38 -2.90
N GLN A 26 -2.73 -43.55 -2.25
CA GLN A 26 -2.90 -43.66 -0.81
C GLN A 26 -1.62 -43.17 -0.14
N ALA A 27 -1.57 -41.88 0.15
CA ALA A 27 -0.49 -41.29 0.91
C ALA A 27 -0.55 -41.79 2.35
N ASN A 28 0.58 -42.23 2.89
CA ASN A 28 0.69 -42.69 4.28
C ASN A 28 0.32 -41.53 5.22
N SER A 29 -0.74 -41.72 6.01
CA SER A 29 -1.28 -40.69 6.91
C SER A 29 -0.26 -40.18 7.92
N LEU A 30 0.65 -41.03 8.41
CA LEU A 30 1.73 -40.60 9.31
C LEU A 30 2.72 -39.67 8.63
N ILE A 31 3.11 -39.97 7.38
CA ILE A 31 4.02 -39.12 6.60
C ILE A 31 3.37 -37.77 6.31
N LEU A 32 2.08 -37.76 5.93
CA LEU A 32 1.33 -36.53 5.71
C LEU A 32 1.21 -35.68 6.98
N LEU A 33 0.96 -36.31 8.13
CA LEU A 33 0.84 -35.60 9.41
C LEU A 33 2.18 -34.97 9.81
N VAL A 34 3.28 -35.71 9.70
CA VAL A 34 4.63 -35.19 9.98
C VAL A 34 4.99 -34.06 9.02
N ALA A 35 4.68 -34.20 7.72
CA ALA A 35 4.90 -33.15 6.73
C ALA A 35 4.07 -31.88 7.05
N GLY A 36 2.82 -32.05 7.46
CA GLY A 36 1.95 -30.96 7.92
C GLY A 36 2.54 -30.26 9.16
N LEU A 37 3.06 -31.02 10.12
CA LEU A 37 3.69 -30.46 11.32
C LEU A 37 4.96 -29.65 10.98
N ILE A 38 5.82 -30.18 10.10
CA ILE A 38 6.98 -29.45 9.59
C ILE A 38 6.55 -28.15 8.90
N MET A 39 5.49 -28.20 8.08
CA MET A 39 4.94 -27.02 7.42
C MET A 39 4.46 -25.96 8.43
N VAL A 40 3.73 -26.36 9.48
CA VAL A 40 3.26 -25.45 10.54
C VAL A 40 4.43 -24.75 11.23
N ILE A 41 5.45 -25.50 11.67
CA ILE A 41 6.63 -24.93 12.32
C ILE A 41 7.34 -23.96 11.38
N THR A 42 7.51 -24.34 10.11
CA THR A 42 8.18 -23.51 9.10
C THR A 42 7.42 -22.20 8.84
N LEU A 43 6.10 -22.25 8.71
CA LEU A 43 5.27 -21.07 8.50
C LEU A 43 5.29 -20.15 9.73
N TRP A 44 5.28 -20.71 10.94
CA TRP A 44 5.32 -19.92 12.17
C TRP A 44 6.63 -19.12 12.33
N GLN A 45 7.76 -19.72 11.96
CA GLN A 45 9.06 -19.06 11.98
C GLN A 45 9.30 -18.16 10.75
N SER A 46 8.49 -18.30 9.70
CA SER A 46 8.68 -17.59 8.44
C SER A 46 8.32 -16.11 8.53
N ARG A 47 9.34 -15.27 8.35
CA ARG A 47 9.22 -13.82 8.17
C ARG A 47 8.26 -13.43 7.03
N LYS A 48 8.32 -14.14 5.90
CA LYS A 48 7.45 -13.89 4.74
C LYS A 48 6.00 -14.23 5.03
N ALA A 49 5.74 -15.36 5.71
CA ALA A 49 4.38 -15.74 6.10
C ALA A 49 3.78 -14.69 7.05
N ARG A 50 4.57 -14.23 8.03
CA ARG A 50 4.15 -13.16 8.95
C ARG A 50 3.79 -11.85 8.23
N SER A 51 4.51 -11.50 7.17
CA SER A 51 4.21 -10.32 6.32
C SER A 51 2.87 -10.46 5.59
N VAL A 52 2.54 -11.67 5.12
CA VAL A 52 1.24 -12.00 4.51
C VAL A 52 0.13 -11.88 5.55
N THR A 53 0.29 -12.51 6.72
CA THR A 53 -0.67 -12.41 7.83
C THR A 53 -0.87 -10.96 8.28
N ARG A 54 0.19 -10.15 8.37
CA ARG A 54 0.07 -8.71 8.69
C ARG A 54 -0.77 -7.97 7.65
N THR A 55 -0.67 -8.34 6.37
CA THR A 55 -1.46 -7.74 5.30
C THR A 55 -2.93 -8.16 5.40
N GLU A 56 -3.21 -9.43 5.68
CA GLU A 56 -4.56 -9.96 5.94
C GLU A 56 -5.24 -9.23 7.10
N VAL A 57 -4.54 -9.15 8.23
CA VAL A 57 -5.02 -8.46 9.44
C VAL A 57 -5.27 -6.99 9.16
N ASN A 58 -4.38 -6.31 8.42
CA ASN A 58 -4.53 -4.89 8.09
C ASN A 58 -5.74 -4.63 7.18
N LEU A 59 -6.06 -5.51 6.24
CA LEU A 59 -7.24 -5.41 5.38
C LEU A 59 -8.55 -5.77 6.13
N GLY A 60 -8.46 -6.68 7.10
CA GLY A 60 -9.59 -7.13 7.89
C GLY A 60 -9.91 -6.24 9.11
N ARG A 61 -8.99 -5.38 9.56
CA ARG A 61 -9.17 -4.59 10.79
C ARG A 61 -10.43 -3.70 10.74
N GLN A 62 -11.08 -3.57 11.90
CA GLN A 62 -12.28 -2.76 12.02
C GLN A 62 -11.96 -1.26 12.05
N ASP A 63 -10.91 -0.88 12.76
CA ASP A 63 -10.55 0.52 12.97
C ASP A 63 -10.00 1.20 11.71
N SER A 64 -10.25 2.51 11.58
CA SER A 64 -9.60 3.34 10.58
C SER A 64 -8.12 3.50 10.91
N GLY A 65 -7.24 3.30 9.93
CA GLY A 65 -5.84 3.68 10.07
C GLY A 65 -5.15 3.78 8.73
N PHE A 66 -3.82 3.97 8.72
CA PHE A 66 -3.09 4.19 7.47
C PHE A 66 -3.30 3.03 6.51
N GLU A 67 -3.89 3.30 5.35
CA GLU A 67 -4.08 2.28 4.33
C GLU A 67 -2.84 2.20 3.46
N ARG A 68 -2.22 1.01 3.43
CA ARG A 68 -0.94 0.78 2.74
C ARG A 68 -1.07 0.88 1.22
N PHE A 69 -2.28 0.70 0.69
CA PHE A 69 -2.57 0.62 -0.73
C PHE A 69 -3.03 1.97 -1.26
N GLU A 70 -2.62 2.30 -2.49
CA GLU A 70 -3.04 3.53 -3.18
C GLU A 70 -4.37 3.29 -3.90
N SER A 71 -5.18 4.35 -4.02
CA SER A 71 -6.44 4.27 -4.76
C SER A 71 -6.18 4.00 -6.24
N THR A 72 -6.86 3.02 -6.82
CA THR A 72 -6.79 2.72 -8.26
C THR A 72 -8.11 3.08 -8.95
N GLY A 73 -8.08 3.31 -10.27
CA GLY A 73 -9.29 3.56 -11.07
C GLY A 73 -10.31 2.42 -10.93
N LEU A 74 -9.85 1.17 -10.96
CA LEU A 74 -10.68 -0.02 -10.76
C LEU A 74 -11.28 -0.05 -9.34
N ALA A 75 -10.49 0.24 -8.30
CA ALA A 75 -11.01 0.27 -6.93
C ALA A 75 -12.10 1.33 -6.75
N ARG A 76 -11.93 2.53 -7.32
CA ARG A 76 -12.96 3.57 -7.32
C ARG A 76 -14.24 3.12 -8.03
N GLY A 77 -14.11 2.40 -9.16
CA GLY A 77 -15.25 1.80 -9.86
C GLY A 77 -16.00 0.80 -9.00
N PHE A 78 -15.29 -0.13 -8.35
CA PHE A 78 -15.88 -1.12 -7.44
C PHE A 78 -16.59 -0.50 -6.25
N VAL A 79 -16.02 0.53 -5.62
CA VAL A 79 -16.67 1.24 -4.51
C VAL A 79 -17.95 1.94 -4.98
N ARG A 80 -17.92 2.63 -6.12
CA ARG A 80 -19.13 3.27 -6.69
C ARG A 80 -20.22 2.25 -6.98
N PHE A 81 -19.85 1.11 -7.57
CA PHE A 81 -20.77 0.00 -7.82
C PHE A 81 -21.37 -0.56 -6.53
N GLY A 82 -20.55 -0.77 -5.50
CA GLY A 82 -21.01 -1.22 -4.18
C GLY A 82 -21.99 -0.23 -3.53
N LEU A 83 -21.71 1.07 -3.63
CA LEU A 83 -22.62 2.12 -3.13
C LEU A 83 -23.95 2.12 -3.89
N TRP A 84 -23.91 1.94 -5.22
CA TRP A 84 -25.11 1.84 -6.05
C TRP A 84 -25.99 0.63 -5.67
N ILE A 85 -25.38 -0.55 -5.48
CA ILE A 85 -26.09 -1.74 -4.96
C ILE A 85 -26.67 -1.43 -3.58
N GLY A 86 -25.86 -0.88 -2.68
CA GLY A 86 -26.27 -0.58 -1.31
C GLY A 86 -27.48 0.36 -1.26
N GLN A 87 -27.51 1.40 -2.10
CA GLN A 87 -28.64 2.31 -2.23
C GLN A 87 -29.89 1.61 -2.80
N THR A 88 -29.71 0.77 -3.82
CA THR A 88 -30.80 0.00 -4.42
C THR A 88 -31.45 -0.94 -3.40
N VAL A 89 -30.64 -1.67 -2.64
CA VAL A 89 -31.11 -2.56 -1.57
C VAL A 89 -31.74 -1.77 -0.43
N ALA A 90 -31.15 -0.65 -0.03
CA ALA A 90 -31.70 0.20 1.03
C ALA A 90 -33.09 0.75 0.68
N ASN A 91 -33.36 1.05 -0.60
CA ASN A 91 -34.67 1.49 -1.06
C ASN A 91 -35.73 0.38 -1.04
N LEU A 92 -35.30 -0.89 -1.07
CA LEU A 92 -36.20 -2.05 -1.04
C LEU A 92 -36.54 -2.51 0.39
N ILE A 93 -35.74 -2.10 1.39
CA ILE A 93 -35.88 -2.54 2.79
C ILE A 93 -36.73 -1.53 3.59
N PRO A 94 -37.72 -1.99 4.38
CA PRO A 94 -38.55 -1.09 5.18
C PRO A 94 -37.72 -0.34 6.25
N PRO A 95 -38.06 0.93 6.52
CA PRO A 95 -37.27 1.82 7.40
C PRO A 95 -37.13 1.28 8.83
N ASN A 96 -38.12 0.53 9.33
CA ASN A 96 -38.09 -0.06 10.67
C ASN A 96 -36.97 -1.11 10.81
N LEU A 97 -36.71 -1.89 9.76
CA LEU A 97 -35.64 -2.88 9.76
C LEU A 97 -34.27 -2.20 9.68
N VAL A 98 -34.15 -1.18 8.82
CA VAL A 98 -32.94 -0.35 8.73
C VAL A 98 -32.62 0.30 10.08
N GLY A 99 -33.62 0.84 10.77
CA GLY A 99 -33.47 1.45 12.09
C GLY A 99 -32.98 0.45 13.15
N THR A 100 -33.53 -0.78 13.14
CA THR A 100 -33.11 -1.85 14.07
C THR A 100 -31.67 -2.28 13.83
N VAL A 101 -31.28 -2.46 12.57
CA VAL A 101 -29.90 -2.81 12.18
C VAL A 101 -28.94 -1.68 12.55
N ARG A 102 -29.30 -0.42 12.28
CA ARG A 102 -28.47 0.74 12.64
C ARG A 102 -28.22 0.83 14.14
N LYS A 103 -29.23 0.58 14.98
CA LYS A 103 -29.09 0.59 16.44
C LYS A 103 -28.12 -0.48 16.96
N ARG A 104 -28.13 -1.68 16.35
CA ARG A 104 -27.21 -2.78 16.72
C ARG A 104 -25.77 -2.56 16.25
N MET A 105 -25.58 -1.69 15.26
CA MET A 105 -24.28 -1.38 14.65
C MET A 105 -23.74 -0.01 15.11
N ASP A 106 -24.27 0.55 16.20
CA ASP A 106 -23.84 1.86 16.69
C ASP A 106 -22.55 1.73 17.49
N VAL A 107 -21.46 2.25 16.91
CA VAL A 107 -20.11 2.19 17.48
C VAL A 107 -20.00 3.00 18.78
N LYS A 108 -20.93 3.92 19.04
CA LYS A 108 -20.98 4.69 20.31
C LYS A 108 -21.26 3.82 21.54
N GLN A 109 -21.74 2.59 21.34
CA GLN A 109 -21.99 1.62 22.41
C GLN A 109 -20.83 0.61 22.57
N ALA A 110 -19.77 0.73 21.77
CA ALA A 110 -18.60 -0.12 21.90
C ALA A 110 -17.80 0.26 23.15
N PRO A 111 -17.17 -0.71 23.84
CA PRO A 111 -16.30 -0.41 24.98
C PRO A 111 -15.15 0.50 24.54
N THR A 112 -14.96 1.60 25.27
CA THR A 112 -13.80 2.47 25.14
C THR A 112 -12.58 1.74 25.70
N TYR A 113 -11.47 1.76 24.96
CA TYR A 113 -10.22 1.17 25.42
C TYR A 113 -9.33 2.31 25.91
N ASP A 114 -8.96 2.30 27.20
CA ASP A 114 -8.10 3.31 27.83
C ASP A 114 -6.69 3.35 27.21
N ASN A 115 -6.28 2.29 26.50
CA ASN A 115 -4.97 2.18 25.88
C ASN A 115 -5.11 1.62 24.44
N LEU A 116 -5.06 2.52 23.45
CA LEU A 116 -5.12 2.17 22.02
C LEU A 116 -3.97 1.23 21.59
N LYS A 117 -2.89 1.14 22.37
CA LYS A 117 -1.72 0.29 22.12
C LYS A 117 -1.98 -1.21 22.36
N GLU A 118 -2.97 -1.55 23.18
CA GLU A 118 -3.30 -2.94 23.54
C GLU A 118 -4.56 -3.44 22.86
N LYS A 119 -5.28 -2.58 22.12
CA LYS A 119 -6.48 -2.98 21.39
C LYS A 119 -6.09 -3.95 20.27
N PRO A 120 -6.49 -5.23 20.34
CA PRO A 120 -6.17 -6.17 19.29
C PRO A 120 -6.89 -5.74 18.00
N SER A 121 -6.28 -5.96 16.83
CA SER A 121 -6.88 -5.59 15.53
C SER A 121 -8.23 -6.29 15.27
N PHE A 122 -8.49 -7.36 16.01
CA PHE A 122 -9.74 -8.11 16.08
C PHE A 122 -10.03 -8.46 17.55
N ASP A 123 -11.30 -8.46 17.93
CA ASP A 123 -11.73 -9.22 19.11
C ASP A 123 -11.46 -10.73 18.91
N LEU A 124 -11.16 -11.44 19.98
CA LEU A 124 -10.96 -12.89 19.99
C LEU A 124 -12.14 -13.62 19.36
N LEU A 125 -13.39 -13.20 19.66
CA LEU A 125 -14.58 -13.79 19.07
C LEU A 125 -14.56 -13.66 17.54
N ARG A 126 -14.23 -12.47 17.03
CA ARG A 126 -14.15 -12.20 15.60
C ARG A 126 -13.06 -13.03 14.92
N ALA A 127 -11.89 -13.15 15.56
CA ALA A 127 -10.81 -13.99 15.06
C ALA A 127 -11.22 -15.48 15.01
N SER A 128 -11.87 -15.99 16.06
CA SER A 128 -12.37 -17.37 16.13
C SER A 128 -13.42 -17.66 15.05
N VAL A 129 -14.37 -16.75 14.82
CA VAL A 129 -15.39 -16.91 13.77
C VAL A 129 -14.76 -16.89 12.38
N ASN A 130 -13.86 -15.96 12.10
CA ASN A 130 -13.15 -15.91 10.82
C ASN A 130 -12.37 -17.20 10.55
N LEU A 131 -11.64 -17.70 11.57
CA LEU A 131 -10.92 -18.96 11.48
C LEU A 131 -11.86 -20.13 11.19
N PHE A 132 -12.96 -20.25 11.94
CA PHE A 132 -13.94 -21.31 11.76
C PHE A 132 -14.57 -21.29 10.37
N VAL A 133 -15.06 -20.13 9.91
CA VAL A 133 -15.70 -19.98 8.59
C VAL A 133 -14.70 -20.27 7.47
N ALA A 134 -13.47 -19.78 7.56
CA ALA A 134 -12.44 -20.06 6.57
C ALA A 134 -12.09 -21.56 6.52
N SER A 135 -11.89 -22.21 7.67
CA SER A 135 -11.63 -23.65 7.75
C SER A 135 -12.80 -24.48 7.20
N ALA A 136 -14.04 -24.10 7.49
CA ALA A 136 -15.23 -24.76 6.97
C ALA A 136 -15.33 -24.64 5.44
N LEU A 137 -15.13 -23.44 4.89
CA LEU A 137 -15.14 -23.21 3.44
C LEU A 137 -14.03 -23.97 2.72
N VAL A 138 -12.82 -24.01 3.31
CA VAL A 138 -11.72 -24.84 2.80
C VAL A 138 -12.15 -26.29 2.80
N SER A 139 -12.64 -26.83 3.93
CA SER A 139 -13.04 -28.24 4.06
C SER A 139 -14.11 -28.65 3.05
N ILE A 140 -15.18 -27.85 2.92
CA ILE A 140 -16.24 -28.08 1.92
C ILE A 140 -15.64 -28.09 0.52
N GLY A 141 -14.81 -27.10 0.22
CA GLY A 141 -14.17 -26.97 -1.06
C GLY A 141 -13.25 -28.13 -1.44
N THR A 142 -12.42 -28.62 -0.51
CA THR A 142 -11.59 -29.81 -0.72
C THR A 142 -12.44 -31.07 -0.85
N SER A 143 -13.53 -31.19 -0.10
CA SER A 143 -14.49 -32.30 -0.22
C SER A 143 -15.10 -32.37 -1.62
N LEU A 144 -15.37 -31.20 -2.23
CA LEU A 144 -15.87 -31.09 -3.59
C LEU A 144 -14.75 -31.16 -4.66
N LYS A 145 -13.50 -31.40 -4.26
CA LYS A 145 -12.32 -31.44 -5.14
C LYS A 145 -12.15 -30.18 -5.98
N LEU A 146 -12.60 -29.03 -5.48
CA LEU A 146 -12.44 -27.76 -6.17
C LEU A 146 -10.97 -27.27 -6.02
N PRO A 147 -10.36 -26.75 -7.10
CA PRO A 147 -9.03 -26.16 -7.01
C PRO A 147 -9.14 -24.84 -6.23
N LEU A 148 -8.71 -24.86 -4.97
CA LEU A 148 -8.84 -23.72 -4.05
C LEU A 148 -7.47 -23.28 -3.56
N SER A 149 -7.26 -21.97 -3.54
CA SER A 149 -6.19 -21.37 -2.76
C SER A 149 -6.69 -21.16 -1.34
N THR A 150 -6.17 -21.92 -0.38
CA THR A 150 -6.55 -21.78 1.03
C THR A 150 -6.27 -20.36 1.55
N THR A 151 -5.18 -19.73 1.09
CA THR A 151 -4.87 -18.32 1.39
C THR A 151 -5.87 -17.34 0.79
N PHE A 152 -6.47 -17.66 -0.36
CA PHE A 152 -7.53 -16.86 -0.96
C PHE A 152 -8.79 -16.87 -0.09
N VAL A 153 -9.15 -18.05 0.41
CA VAL A 153 -10.35 -18.23 1.23
C VAL A 153 -10.20 -17.48 2.56
N THR A 154 -9.07 -17.61 3.26
CA THR A 154 -8.88 -16.94 4.56
C THR A 154 -8.94 -15.42 4.43
N PHE A 155 -8.24 -14.85 3.44
CA PHE A 155 -8.31 -13.41 3.15
C PHE A 155 -9.72 -12.98 2.81
N SER A 156 -10.42 -13.73 1.94
CA SER A 156 -11.78 -13.38 1.52
C SER A 156 -12.74 -13.35 2.70
N VAL A 157 -12.63 -14.29 3.64
CA VAL A 157 -13.41 -14.30 4.88
C VAL A 157 -13.06 -13.09 5.74
N ALA A 158 -11.78 -12.81 5.99
CA ALA A 158 -11.36 -11.65 6.80
C ALA A 158 -11.86 -10.31 6.23
N MET A 159 -11.83 -10.16 4.90
CA MET A 159 -12.31 -8.97 4.19
C MET A 159 -13.84 -8.88 4.14
N ALA A 160 -14.54 -10.01 3.97
CA ALA A 160 -16.00 -10.04 4.00
C ALA A 160 -16.53 -9.65 5.38
N THR A 161 -15.90 -10.16 6.45
CA THR A 161 -16.22 -9.77 7.82
C THR A 161 -15.97 -8.28 8.03
N SER A 162 -14.84 -7.72 7.56
CA SER A 162 -14.59 -6.27 7.70
C SER A 162 -15.57 -5.38 6.94
N LEU A 163 -16.06 -5.84 5.79
CA LEU A 163 -17.13 -5.18 5.06
C LEU A 163 -18.45 -5.23 5.84
N ALA A 164 -18.81 -6.39 6.40
CA ALA A 164 -20.02 -6.56 7.22
C ALA A 164 -20.01 -5.67 8.48
N ASP A 165 -18.82 -5.46 9.06
CA ASP A 165 -18.60 -4.61 10.24
C ASP A 165 -18.64 -3.10 9.92
N ARG A 166 -18.91 -2.71 8.67
CA ARG A 166 -18.86 -1.32 8.19
C ARG A 166 -17.51 -0.64 8.42
N ALA A 167 -16.43 -1.43 8.44
CA ALA A 167 -15.08 -0.90 8.61
C ALA A 167 -14.61 -0.07 7.39
N TRP A 168 -15.30 -0.22 6.24
CA TRP A 168 -15.00 0.50 5.01
C TRP A 168 -15.78 1.82 4.98
N GLY A 169 -15.18 2.88 5.54
CA GLY A 169 -15.74 4.24 5.48
C GLY A 169 -15.64 4.85 4.08
N ARG A 170 -16.43 5.90 3.79
CA ARG A 170 -16.40 6.60 2.49
C ARG A 170 -14.98 7.03 2.08
N GLU A 171 -14.18 7.46 3.05
CA GLU A 171 -12.81 7.95 2.84
C GLU A 171 -11.75 6.82 2.78
N SER A 172 -12.03 5.62 3.31
CA SER A 172 -11.04 4.52 3.38
C SER A 172 -11.36 3.34 2.45
N ALA A 173 -12.61 3.20 2.00
CA ALA A 173 -13.09 2.05 1.23
C ALA A 173 -12.30 1.86 -0.07
N VAL A 174 -11.95 2.94 -0.77
CA VAL A 174 -11.22 2.87 -2.04
C VAL A 174 -9.84 2.23 -1.84
N TYR A 175 -9.15 2.59 -0.76
CA TYR A 175 -7.81 2.06 -0.47
C TYR A 175 -7.87 0.60 -0.01
N ARG A 176 -8.85 0.23 0.82
CA ARG A 176 -9.06 -1.17 1.24
C ARG A 176 -9.41 -2.07 0.05
N VAL A 177 -10.34 -1.63 -0.81
CA VAL A 177 -10.70 -2.33 -2.05
C VAL A 177 -9.51 -2.44 -2.99
N ALA A 178 -8.69 -1.39 -3.12
CA ALA A 178 -7.45 -1.45 -3.90
C ALA A 178 -6.49 -2.51 -3.34
N GLY A 179 -6.40 -2.63 -2.03
CA GLY A 179 -5.66 -3.70 -1.36
C GLY A 179 -6.20 -5.09 -1.68
N VAL A 180 -7.52 -5.30 -1.55
CA VAL A 180 -8.20 -6.55 -1.92
C VAL A 180 -7.89 -6.92 -3.37
N LEU A 181 -8.07 -5.99 -4.30
CA LEU A 181 -7.80 -6.19 -5.73
C LEU A 181 -6.32 -6.46 -6.01
N THR A 182 -5.40 -5.85 -5.26
CA THR A 182 -3.96 -6.09 -5.41
C THR A 182 -3.58 -7.49 -4.96
N VAL A 183 -4.16 -7.99 -3.86
CA VAL A 183 -3.94 -9.36 -3.40
C VAL A 183 -4.53 -10.37 -4.39
N ILE A 184 -5.77 -10.15 -4.84
CA ILE A 184 -6.44 -11.01 -5.83
C ILE A 184 -5.68 -11.01 -7.17
N GLY A 185 -5.32 -9.84 -7.66
CA GLY A 185 -4.52 -9.67 -8.86
C GLY A 185 -3.13 -10.29 -8.71
N GLY A 186 -2.56 -10.28 -7.51
CA GLY A 186 -1.30 -10.95 -7.20
C GLY A 186 -1.36 -12.46 -7.41
N TRP A 187 -2.42 -13.13 -6.97
CA TRP A 187 -2.58 -14.58 -7.17
C TRP A 187 -2.71 -14.94 -8.65
N ILE A 188 -3.58 -14.25 -9.39
CA ILE A 188 -3.79 -14.49 -10.83
C ILE A 188 -2.51 -14.14 -11.61
N GLY A 189 -1.91 -12.99 -11.31
CA GLY A 189 -0.67 -12.53 -11.94
C GLY A 189 0.50 -13.49 -11.70
N THR A 190 0.61 -14.07 -10.51
CA THR A 190 1.63 -15.08 -10.22
C THR A 190 1.42 -16.35 -11.04
N ALA A 191 0.17 -16.79 -11.21
CA ALA A 191 -0.13 -17.95 -12.05
C ALA A 191 0.28 -17.71 -13.53
N ILE A 192 -0.03 -16.55 -14.08
CA ILE A 192 0.38 -16.16 -15.44
C ILE A 192 1.91 -16.08 -15.55
N LEU A 193 2.58 -15.45 -14.57
CA LEU A 193 4.04 -15.37 -14.53
C LEU A 193 4.71 -16.74 -14.39
N ALA A 194 4.15 -17.63 -13.57
CA ALA A 194 4.66 -18.99 -13.43
C ALA A 194 4.49 -19.80 -14.72
N PHE A 195 3.34 -19.67 -15.39
CA PHE A 195 3.07 -20.30 -16.68
C PHE A 195 4.04 -19.80 -17.76
N THR A 196 4.20 -18.49 -17.89
CA THR A 196 5.14 -17.88 -18.85
C THR A 196 6.60 -18.23 -18.54
N ALA A 197 7.00 -18.24 -17.26
CA ALA A 197 8.34 -18.66 -16.85
C ALA A 197 8.58 -20.15 -17.18
N CYS A 198 7.61 -21.02 -16.91
CA CYS A 198 7.67 -22.43 -17.26
C CYS A 198 7.81 -22.62 -18.77
N PHE A 199 7.05 -21.86 -19.57
CA PHE A 199 7.17 -21.84 -21.02
C PHE A 199 8.59 -21.44 -21.47
N VAL A 200 9.14 -20.34 -20.94
CA VAL A 200 10.50 -19.88 -21.29
C VAL A 200 11.55 -20.90 -20.86
N CYS A 201 11.46 -21.45 -19.65
CA CYS A 201 12.38 -22.49 -19.18
C CYS A 201 12.34 -23.74 -20.07
N THR A 202 11.14 -24.21 -20.41
CA THR A 202 10.96 -25.38 -21.28
C THR A 202 11.49 -25.11 -22.69
N TRP A 203 11.21 -23.93 -23.22
CA TRP A 203 11.73 -23.48 -24.52
C TRP A 203 13.26 -23.43 -24.55
N LEU A 204 13.90 -22.89 -23.50
CA LEU A 204 15.36 -22.89 -23.37
C LEU A 204 15.95 -24.30 -23.28
N ILE A 205 15.34 -25.17 -22.48
CA ILE A 205 15.77 -26.57 -22.35
C ILE A 205 15.60 -27.31 -23.68
N TYR A 206 14.56 -27.01 -24.45
CA TYR A 206 14.33 -27.65 -25.75
C TYR A 206 15.44 -27.33 -26.78
N PHE A 207 15.92 -26.09 -26.85
CA PHE A 207 16.95 -25.70 -27.83
C PHE A 207 18.40 -25.87 -27.35
N VAL A 208 18.66 -25.64 -26.06
CA VAL A 208 20.01 -25.59 -25.50
C VAL A 208 20.32 -26.86 -24.70
N GLU A 209 19.33 -27.72 -24.46
CA GLU A 209 19.46 -29.01 -23.79
C GLU A 209 20.09 -28.92 -22.38
N THR A 210 21.10 -29.75 -22.10
CA THR A 210 21.69 -29.92 -20.76
C THR A 210 22.33 -28.65 -20.20
N PRO A 211 23.10 -27.85 -20.98
CA PRO A 211 23.63 -26.56 -20.50
C PRO A 211 22.56 -25.58 -19.98
N ALA A 212 21.36 -25.55 -20.59
CA ALA A 212 20.29 -24.67 -20.13
C ALA A 212 19.81 -25.03 -18.71
N ILE A 213 19.73 -26.32 -18.38
CA ILE A 213 19.30 -26.77 -17.06
C ILE A 213 20.25 -26.24 -15.97
N ILE A 214 21.56 -26.34 -16.20
CA ILE A 214 22.58 -25.86 -15.25
C ILE A 214 22.46 -24.35 -15.04
N ILE A 215 22.33 -23.58 -16.14
CA ILE A 215 22.18 -22.12 -16.07
C ILE A 215 20.89 -21.74 -15.33
N LEU A 216 19.78 -22.42 -15.60
CA LEU A 216 18.50 -22.17 -14.93
C LEU A 216 18.58 -22.46 -13.43
N ILE A 217 19.24 -23.54 -13.01
CA ILE A 217 19.44 -23.86 -11.59
C ILE A 217 20.27 -22.79 -10.89
N ILE A 218 21.40 -22.38 -11.49
CA ILE A 218 22.26 -21.32 -10.93
C ILE A 218 21.47 -20.00 -10.85
N GLY A 219 20.75 -19.65 -11.91
CA GLY A 219 19.89 -18.47 -11.96
C GLY A 219 18.83 -18.48 -10.86
N ALA A 220 18.11 -19.59 -10.69
CA ALA A 220 17.10 -19.76 -9.65
C ALA A 220 17.71 -19.59 -8.24
N GLY A 221 18.87 -20.19 -7.99
CA GLY A 221 19.60 -20.03 -6.73
C GLY A 221 20.00 -18.57 -6.46
N TYR A 222 20.55 -17.89 -7.46
CA TYR A 222 20.90 -16.47 -7.37
C TYR A 222 19.67 -15.59 -7.05
N TYR A 223 18.56 -15.79 -7.78
CA TYR A 223 17.33 -15.03 -7.54
C TYR A 223 16.73 -15.32 -6.16
N TYR A 224 16.79 -16.57 -5.69
CA TYR A 224 16.34 -16.93 -4.34
C TYR A 224 17.11 -16.18 -3.27
N VAL A 225 18.46 -16.19 -3.32
CA VAL A 225 19.32 -15.50 -2.35
C VAL A 225 19.09 -13.99 -2.41
N LYS A 226 19.04 -13.41 -3.61
CA LYS A 226 18.79 -11.97 -3.81
C LYS A 226 17.44 -11.54 -3.25
N SER A 227 16.39 -12.32 -3.53
CA SER A 227 15.03 -12.08 -3.04
C SER A 227 14.96 -12.16 -1.52
N ASN A 228 15.62 -13.16 -0.91
CA ASN A 228 15.61 -13.32 0.54
C ASN A 228 16.36 -12.19 1.25
N ARG A 229 17.54 -11.79 0.75
CA ARG A 229 18.29 -10.65 1.29
C ARG A 229 17.51 -9.34 1.18
N LEU A 230 16.85 -9.11 0.05
CA LEU A 230 16.04 -7.91 -0.16
C LEU A 230 14.83 -7.86 0.79
N HIS A 231 14.16 -9.00 1.01
CA HIS A 231 13.06 -9.08 1.97
C HIS A 231 13.55 -8.84 3.39
N SER A 232 14.65 -9.49 3.81
CA SER A 232 15.22 -9.28 5.15
C SER A 232 15.53 -7.81 5.38
N LYS A 233 16.29 -7.18 4.47
CA LYS A 233 16.67 -5.77 4.60
C LYS A 233 15.45 -4.85 4.75
N ARG A 234 14.41 -5.06 3.94
CA ARG A 234 13.17 -4.26 4.03
C ARG A 234 12.45 -4.46 5.36
N GLU A 235 12.47 -5.67 5.89
CA GLU A 235 11.81 -5.98 7.15
C GLU A 235 12.60 -5.40 8.33
N ASP A 236 13.92 -5.50 8.30
CA ASP A 236 14.81 -4.93 9.32
C ASP A 236 14.68 -3.38 9.32
N GLU A 237 14.58 -2.74 8.14
CA GLU A 237 14.28 -1.30 8.00
C GLU A 237 12.91 -0.93 8.61
N LEU A 238 11.88 -1.75 8.39
CA LEU A 238 10.54 -1.51 8.97
C LEU A 238 10.53 -1.68 10.49
N TYR A 239 11.23 -2.67 11.03
CA TYR A 239 11.32 -2.86 12.48
C TYR A 239 12.08 -1.71 13.15
N ALA A 240 13.21 -1.28 12.59
CA ALA A 240 13.96 -0.14 13.09
C ALA A 240 13.12 1.15 13.09
N GLU A 241 12.30 1.35 12.06
CA GLU A 241 11.36 2.48 12.00
C GLU A 241 10.25 2.37 13.05
N MET A 242 9.75 1.16 13.34
CA MET A 242 8.75 0.94 14.39
C MET A 242 9.33 1.16 15.80
N GLU A 243 10.54 0.67 16.04
CA GLU A 243 11.24 0.79 17.33
C GLU A 243 11.57 2.25 17.64
N SER A 244 12.23 2.95 16.70
CA SER A 244 12.52 4.38 16.83
C SER A 244 11.26 5.21 17.07
N ARG A 245 10.13 4.84 16.46
CA ARG A 245 8.85 5.49 16.72
C ARG A 245 8.31 5.20 18.12
N ALA A 246 8.40 3.95 18.57
CA ALA A 246 7.96 3.58 19.92
C ALA A 246 8.76 4.34 20.99
N ASP A 247 10.05 4.56 20.76
CA ASP A 247 10.90 5.34 21.65
C ASP A 247 10.58 6.84 21.64
N LEU A 248 10.28 7.41 20.46
CA LEU A 248 9.77 8.78 20.32
C LEU A 248 8.44 8.97 21.07
N GLU A 249 7.52 8.02 20.96
CA GLU A 249 6.22 8.10 21.65
C GLU A 249 6.30 7.94 23.16
N LYS A 250 7.38 7.35 23.69
CA LYS A 250 7.63 7.28 25.14
C LYS A 250 8.32 8.52 25.67
N SER A 251 9.14 9.17 24.85
CA SER A 251 9.97 10.30 25.27
C SER A 251 9.31 11.66 25.07
N LEU A 252 8.38 11.79 24.11
CA LEU A 252 7.75 13.05 23.76
C LEU A 252 6.29 13.11 24.23
N SER A 253 5.87 14.31 24.65
CA SER A 253 4.45 14.61 24.86
C SER A 253 3.66 14.53 23.55
N PRO A 254 2.32 14.33 23.60
CA PRO A 254 1.45 14.36 22.43
C PRO A 254 1.69 15.58 21.52
N LYS A 255 1.82 16.77 22.12
CA LYS A 255 2.03 18.03 21.39
C LYS A 255 3.40 18.10 20.70
N GLU A 256 4.46 17.62 21.34
CA GLU A 256 5.79 17.55 20.75
C GLU A 256 5.86 16.53 19.60
N LEU A 257 5.14 15.42 19.72
CA LEU A 257 5.01 14.41 18.67
C LEU A 257 4.31 14.99 17.43
N LEU A 258 3.21 15.72 17.62
CA LEU A 258 2.50 16.45 16.56
C LEU A 258 3.41 17.48 15.89
N LYS A 259 4.15 18.26 16.69
CA LYS A 259 5.14 19.24 16.19
C LYS A 259 6.18 18.55 15.32
N ASN A 260 6.79 17.47 15.81
CA ASN A 260 7.80 16.71 15.09
C ASN A 260 7.25 16.11 13.78
N ASP A 261 6.06 15.51 13.81
CA ASP A 261 5.43 14.96 12.60
C ASP A 261 5.11 16.06 11.56
N THR A 262 4.72 17.26 12.02
CA THR A 262 4.46 18.44 11.18
C THR A 262 5.73 18.99 10.55
N LEU A 263 6.82 19.12 11.30
CA LEU A 263 8.12 19.55 10.77
C LEU A 263 8.66 18.58 9.72
N ASN A 264 8.55 17.28 9.99
CA ASN A 264 8.95 16.26 9.02
C ASN A 264 8.05 16.24 7.77
N PHE A 265 6.76 16.54 7.91
CA PHE A 265 5.85 16.72 6.78
C PHE A 265 6.34 17.88 5.89
N ILE A 266 6.64 19.03 6.48
CA ILE A 266 7.09 20.24 5.76
C ILE A 266 8.41 19.98 5.04
N ASN A 267 9.42 19.42 5.73
CA ASN A 267 10.70 19.06 5.13
C ASN A 267 10.55 18.07 3.97
N SER A 268 9.75 17.02 4.16
CA SER A 268 9.50 16.03 3.11
C SER A 268 8.74 16.63 1.92
N ALA A 269 7.80 17.55 2.17
CA ALA A 269 7.04 18.24 1.13
C ALA A 269 7.95 19.14 0.29
N GLN A 270 8.84 19.91 0.93
CA GLN A 270 9.88 20.69 0.25
C GLN A 270 10.71 19.80 -0.68
N GLU A 271 11.21 18.67 -0.17
CA GLU A 271 12.02 17.74 -0.97
C GLU A 271 11.29 17.21 -2.21
N VAL A 272 9.97 16.99 -2.12
CA VAL A 272 9.13 16.57 -3.25
C VAL A 272 9.08 17.67 -4.31
N VAL A 273 8.86 18.92 -3.92
CA VAL A 273 8.81 20.08 -4.84
C VAL A 273 10.16 20.29 -5.52
N VAL A 274 11.25 20.32 -4.75
CA VAL A 274 12.62 20.46 -5.26
C VAL A 274 12.94 19.34 -6.25
N SER A 275 12.64 18.09 -5.88
CA SER A 275 12.92 16.93 -6.74
C SER A 275 12.04 16.91 -8.01
N ALA A 276 10.83 17.46 -7.97
CA ALA A 276 9.96 17.62 -9.13
C ALA A 276 10.56 18.64 -10.11
N ILE A 277 10.98 19.80 -9.60
CA ILE A 277 11.64 20.87 -10.36
C ILE A 277 12.95 20.37 -10.99
N GLU A 278 13.82 19.69 -10.23
CA GLU A 278 15.04 19.09 -10.77
C GLU A 278 14.74 18.03 -11.84
N GLY A 279 13.62 17.30 -11.68
CA GLY A 279 13.13 16.32 -12.65
C GLY A 279 12.76 16.96 -13.98
N LEU A 280 12.04 18.08 -13.94
CA LEU A 280 11.70 18.91 -15.11
C LEU A 280 12.94 19.50 -15.76
N ALA A 281 13.81 20.15 -14.97
CA ALA A 281 15.01 20.81 -15.46
C ALA A 281 15.99 19.85 -16.16
N SER A 282 16.05 18.59 -15.70
CA SER A 282 16.92 17.56 -16.30
C SER A 282 16.24 16.72 -17.37
N ASN A 283 14.96 16.96 -17.66
CA ASN A 283 14.12 16.21 -18.60
C ASN A 283 14.21 14.68 -18.41
N LYS A 284 14.25 14.20 -17.16
CA LYS A 284 14.49 12.79 -16.82
C LYS A 284 13.40 12.20 -15.94
N ILE A 285 12.52 11.40 -16.54
CA ILE A 285 11.46 10.62 -15.84
C ILE A 285 12.03 9.78 -14.68
N LYS A 286 13.24 9.25 -14.81
CA LYS A 286 13.89 8.46 -13.76
C LYS A 286 14.08 9.25 -12.45
N ARG A 287 14.32 10.56 -12.51
CA ARG A 287 14.47 11.41 -11.31
C ARG A 287 13.14 11.66 -10.62
N LEU A 288 12.03 11.67 -11.35
CA LEU A 288 10.69 11.78 -10.78
C LEU A 288 10.27 10.56 -9.93
N LYS A 289 10.94 9.41 -10.11
CA LYS A 289 10.76 8.26 -9.20
C LYS A 289 11.18 8.59 -7.76
N LYS A 290 12.19 9.45 -7.56
CA LYS A 290 12.63 9.90 -6.24
C LYS A 290 11.52 10.74 -5.59
N ALA A 291 11.02 11.73 -6.32
CA ALA A 291 9.93 12.60 -5.87
C ALA A 291 8.65 11.81 -5.52
N ARG A 292 8.27 10.82 -6.36
CA ARG A 292 7.17 9.89 -6.02
C ARG A 292 7.42 9.08 -4.75
N LYS A 293 8.67 8.65 -4.50
CA LYS A 293 9.02 7.91 -3.29
C LYS A 293 8.90 8.81 -2.06
N GLN A 294 9.40 10.05 -2.15
CA GLN A 294 9.30 11.05 -1.08
C GLN A 294 7.83 11.40 -0.80
N LEU A 295 6.98 11.51 -1.82
CA LEU A 295 5.54 11.74 -1.65
C LEU A 295 4.86 10.66 -0.79
N LYS A 296 5.32 9.40 -0.84
CA LYS A 296 4.84 8.34 0.06
C LYS A 296 5.23 8.61 1.52
N THR A 297 6.43 9.15 1.75
CA THR A 297 6.89 9.58 3.08
C THR A 297 6.02 10.73 3.58
N VAL A 298 5.78 11.76 2.76
CA VAL A 298 4.88 12.88 3.11
C VAL A 298 3.50 12.37 3.50
N ARG A 299 2.91 11.46 2.71
CA ARG A 299 1.60 10.86 3.01
C ARG A 299 1.58 10.11 4.34
N LYS A 300 2.69 9.45 4.72
CA LYS A 300 2.83 8.80 6.03
C LYS A 300 2.86 9.83 7.18
N HIS A 301 3.53 10.97 7.01
CA HIS A 301 3.50 12.06 7.99
C HIS A 301 2.10 12.67 8.11
N SER A 302 1.47 12.97 6.98
CA SER A 302 0.08 13.48 6.92
C SER A 302 -0.89 12.57 7.68
N PHE A 303 -0.82 11.25 7.45
CA PHE A 303 -1.66 10.32 8.18
C PHE A 303 -1.43 10.36 9.70
N ARG A 304 -0.16 10.45 10.15
CA ARG A 304 0.16 10.53 11.59
C ARG A 304 -0.42 11.80 12.23
N ILE A 305 -0.25 12.94 11.56
CA ILE A 305 -0.80 14.23 11.99
C ILE A 305 -2.33 14.11 12.10
N MET A 306 -3.00 13.60 11.06
CA MET A 306 -4.44 13.42 11.05
C MET A 306 -4.92 12.50 12.19
N ASN A 307 -4.23 11.39 12.42
CA ASN A 307 -4.56 10.48 13.52
C ASN A 307 -4.47 11.19 14.87
N HIS A 308 -3.40 11.95 15.09
CA HIS A 308 -3.20 12.71 16.32
C HIS A 308 -4.30 13.76 16.54
N LEU A 309 -4.64 14.51 15.50
CA LEU A 309 -5.70 15.53 15.54
C LEU A 309 -7.09 14.92 15.77
N MET A 310 -7.35 13.70 15.30
CA MET A 310 -8.62 12.99 15.54
C MET A 310 -8.74 12.34 16.91
N THR A 311 -7.61 11.96 17.53
CA THR A 311 -7.61 11.28 18.84
C THR A 311 -7.54 12.23 20.03
N ASN A 312 -7.22 13.52 19.82
CA ASN A 312 -7.26 14.50 20.91
C ASN A 312 -8.71 14.89 21.22
N GLU A 313 -9.13 14.60 22.45
CA GLU A 313 -10.49 14.84 22.96
C GLU A 313 -10.74 16.30 23.41
N ASP A 314 -9.77 17.19 23.26
CA ASP A 314 -9.91 18.58 23.70
C ASP A 314 -10.87 19.34 22.78
N GLU A 315 -12.14 19.44 23.20
CA GLU A 315 -13.22 20.08 22.45
C GLU A 315 -12.90 21.54 22.10
N SER A 316 -12.08 22.21 22.91
CA SER A 316 -11.69 23.60 22.70
C SER A 316 -10.84 23.81 21.44
N LEU A 317 -10.15 22.76 20.97
CA LEU A 317 -9.24 22.78 19.83
C LEU A 317 -9.85 22.20 18.54
N ILE A 318 -11.09 21.69 18.58
CA ILE A 318 -11.72 21.01 17.43
C ILE A 318 -11.78 21.90 16.19
N ARG A 319 -12.10 23.19 16.33
CA ARG A 319 -12.17 24.12 15.20
C ARG A 319 -10.81 24.31 14.54
N ASP A 320 -9.77 24.44 15.35
CA ASP A 320 -8.40 24.66 14.88
C ASP A 320 -7.85 23.36 14.26
N HIS A 321 -8.15 22.20 14.85
CA HIS A 321 -7.86 20.89 14.28
C HIS A 321 -8.49 20.70 12.89
N ALA A 322 -9.75 21.11 12.70
CA ALA A 322 -10.43 21.01 11.41
C ALA A 322 -9.75 21.89 10.33
N GLN A 323 -9.31 23.11 10.69
CA GLN A 323 -8.55 23.97 9.80
C GLN A 323 -7.20 23.37 9.43
N HIS A 324 -6.45 22.87 10.42
CA HIS A 324 -5.17 22.20 10.18
C HIS A 324 -5.31 20.96 9.29
N MET A 325 -6.35 20.14 9.49
CA MET A 325 -6.67 19.03 8.59
C MET A 325 -6.96 19.51 7.16
N GLY A 326 -7.69 20.63 7.01
CA GLY A 326 -7.95 21.25 5.72
C GLY A 326 -6.66 21.64 5.00
N TYR A 327 -5.76 22.37 5.67
CA TYR A 327 -4.46 22.75 5.10
C TYR A 327 -3.57 21.56 4.77
N LEU A 328 -3.57 20.54 5.62
CA LEU A 328 -2.81 19.31 5.40
C LEU A 328 -3.29 18.57 4.14
N ASN A 329 -4.60 18.41 3.98
CA ASN A 329 -5.19 17.77 2.80
C ASN A 329 -4.93 18.57 1.52
N MET A 330 -5.12 19.90 1.55
CA MET A 330 -4.81 20.76 0.41
C MET A 330 -3.33 20.66 0.00
N SER A 331 -2.43 20.63 0.99
CA SER A 331 -1.00 20.49 0.74
C SER A 331 -0.68 19.14 0.07
N MET A 332 -1.30 18.05 0.56
CA MET A 332 -1.17 16.73 -0.06
C MET A 332 -1.68 16.70 -1.49
N ASP A 333 -2.88 17.23 -1.74
CA ASP A 333 -3.49 17.27 -3.08
C ASP A 333 -2.63 18.08 -4.07
N ASN A 334 -2.07 19.21 -3.61
CA ASN A 334 -1.18 20.03 -4.42
C ASN A 334 0.13 19.31 -4.76
N LEU A 335 0.75 18.62 -3.79
CA LEU A 335 1.96 17.83 -4.04
C LEU A 335 1.70 16.67 -5.01
N GLU A 336 0.57 15.97 -4.85
CA GLU A 336 0.14 14.90 -5.77
C GLU A 336 -0.06 15.44 -7.18
N LYS A 337 -0.71 16.60 -7.31
CA LYS A 337 -0.92 17.26 -8.58
C LYS A 337 0.39 17.69 -9.25
N ILE A 338 1.30 18.34 -8.53
CA ILE A 338 2.63 18.72 -9.05
C ILE A 338 3.34 17.50 -9.64
N ILE A 339 3.34 16.38 -8.91
CA ILE A 339 4.00 15.14 -9.36
C ILE A 339 3.28 14.49 -10.55
N SER A 340 1.95 14.52 -10.56
CA SER A 340 1.14 14.01 -11.67
C SER A 340 1.40 14.81 -12.95
N ASP A 341 1.26 16.13 -12.88
CA ASP A 341 1.40 17.03 -14.03
C ASP A 341 2.85 16.98 -14.57
N THR A 342 3.84 16.99 -13.67
CA THR A 342 5.26 16.82 -14.02
C THR A 342 5.52 15.48 -14.70
N HIS A 343 4.89 14.40 -14.22
CA HIS A 343 5.06 13.09 -14.82
C HIS A 343 4.43 13.02 -16.21
N GLU A 344 3.21 13.54 -16.35
CA GLU A 344 2.49 13.59 -17.61
C GLU A 344 3.28 14.41 -18.65
N TYR A 345 3.81 15.57 -18.25
CA TYR A 345 4.64 16.40 -19.10
C TYR A 345 5.85 15.63 -19.69
N LEU A 346 6.61 14.97 -18.81
CA LEU A 346 7.78 14.21 -19.24
C LEU A 346 7.41 12.93 -20.01
N ASN A 347 6.33 12.25 -19.63
CA ASN A 347 5.89 11.00 -20.25
C ASN A 347 5.32 11.23 -21.66
N ASN A 348 4.68 12.37 -21.89
CA ASN A 348 4.20 12.78 -23.21
C ASN A 348 5.33 13.35 -24.09
N ASN A 349 6.57 13.37 -23.60
CA ASN A 349 7.74 13.86 -24.33
C ASN A 349 7.55 15.29 -24.87
N HIS A 350 6.92 16.16 -24.06
CA HIS A 350 6.82 17.58 -24.36
C HIS A 350 8.22 18.21 -24.49
N HIS A 351 8.28 19.36 -25.15
CA HIS A 351 9.54 20.05 -25.38
C HIS A 351 10.27 20.37 -24.07
N PRO A 352 11.61 20.22 -24.02
CA PRO A 352 12.36 20.61 -22.85
C PRO A 352 12.20 22.11 -22.58
N PHE A 353 12.11 22.48 -21.30
CA PHE A 353 12.13 23.88 -20.90
C PHE A 353 13.42 24.58 -21.36
N SER A 354 13.28 25.82 -21.78
CA SER A 354 14.38 26.73 -22.07
C SER A 354 15.22 26.99 -20.82
N ARG A 355 16.44 27.48 -21.03
CA ARG A 355 17.34 27.82 -19.93
C ARG A 355 16.73 28.84 -18.96
N GLU A 356 16.04 29.84 -19.49
CA GLU A 356 15.40 30.87 -18.66
C GLU A 356 14.24 30.31 -17.82
N GLU A 357 13.43 29.39 -18.38
CA GLU A 357 12.35 28.72 -17.64
C GLU A 357 12.91 27.84 -16.52
N ILE A 358 14.03 27.15 -16.78
CA ILE A 358 14.73 26.36 -15.77
C ILE A 358 15.28 27.26 -14.65
N GLU A 359 15.88 28.40 -14.99
CA GLU A 359 16.37 29.38 -14.02
C GLU A 359 15.22 29.95 -13.18
N ASP A 360 14.06 30.23 -13.79
CA ASP A 360 12.85 30.65 -13.09
C ASP A 360 12.37 29.56 -12.10
N PHE A 361 12.33 28.28 -12.50
CA PHE A 361 11.96 27.17 -11.59
C PHE A 361 12.98 26.94 -10.47
N GLN A 362 14.28 27.07 -10.75
CA GLN A 362 15.33 26.96 -9.73
C GLN A 362 15.22 28.08 -8.69
N SER A 363 14.93 29.30 -9.15
CA SER A 363 14.64 30.42 -8.25
C SER A 363 13.44 30.11 -7.36
N LEU A 364 12.34 29.59 -7.90
CA LEU A 364 11.19 29.17 -7.09
C LEU A 364 11.55 28.09 -6.06
N SER A 365 12.34 27.09 -6.46
CA SER A 365 12.84 26.04 -5.56
C SER A 365 13.64 26.61 -4.37
N GLN A 366 14.39 27.68 -4.61
CA GLN A 366 15.16 28.37 -3.56
C GLN A 366 14.25 29.10 -2.58
N HIS A 367 13.26 29.88 -3.07
CA HIS A 367 12.30 30.57 -2.22
C HIS A 367 11.48 29.58 -1.36
N VAL A 368 11.03 28.46 -1.95
CA VAL A 368 10.34 27.40 -1.20
C VAL A 368 11.24 26.88 -0.08
N SER A 369 12.53 26.66 -0.37
CA SER A 369 13.48 26.14 0.62
C SER A 369 13.80 27.13 1.74
N GLU A 370 13.81 28.43 1.43
CA GLU A 370 14.00 29.50 2.40
C GLU A 370 12.82 29.59 3.37
N VAL A 371 11.60 29.65 2.83
CA VAL A 371 10.36 29.70 3.64
C VAL A 371 10.25 28.45 4.53
N THR A 372 10.45 27.25 3.97
CA THR A 372 10.37 26.03 4.78
C THR A 372 11.51 25.92 5.78
N GLY A 373 12.72 26.39 5.43
CA GLY A 373 13.86 26.47 6.31
C GLY A 373 13.54 27.26 7.58
N ILE A 374 12.99 28.47 7.43
CA ILE A 374 12.54 29.32 8.53
C ILE A 374 11.48 28.63 9.38
N ILE A 375 10.48 27.99 8.74
CA ILE A 375 9.43 27.26 9.48
C ILE A 375 10.00 26.08 10.30
N THR A 376 11.05 25.44 9.79
CA THR A 376 11.65 24.25 10.41
C THR A 376 12.69 24.58 11.48
N ASP A 377 13.28 25.77 11.42
CA ASP A 377 14.19 26.29 12.43
C ASP A 377 13.39 26.95 13.56
N GLN A 378 13.25 26.22 14.67
CA GLN A 378 12.41 26.65 15.79
C GLN A 378 12.95 27.90 16.49
N ASP A 379 14.23 28.19 16.33
CA ASP A 379 14.88 29.36 16.91
C ASP A 379 14.84 30.56 15.95
N ALA A 380 14.32 30.40 14.72
CA ALA A 380 14.26 31.45 13.70
C ALA A 380 12.94 32.24 13.68
N ILE A 381 11.93 31.83 14.44
CA ILE A 381 10.60 32.46 14.46
C ILE A 381 10.38 33.10 15.83
N TYR A 382 10.62 34.40 15.93
CA TYR A 382 10.34 35.20 17.13
C TYR A 382 9.06 36.03 16.96
N ASP A 383 8.70 36.39 15.73
CA ASP A 383 7.51 37.17 15.35
C ASP A 383 6.85 36.59 14.09
N GLU A 384 5.54 36.80 13.89
CA GLU A 384 4.81 36.40 12.67
C GLU A 384 5.44 37.03 11.41
N ASN A 385 6.04 38.22 11.56
CA ASN A 385 6.75 38.93 10.49
C ASN A 385 7.95 38.15 9.92
N ASP A 386 8.55 37.23 10.68
CA ASP A 386 9.72 36.45 10.25
C ASP A 386 9.35 35.47 9.11
N ILE A 387 8.08 35.11 8.99
CA ILE A 387 7.56 34.23 7.93
C ILE A 387 6.87 35.03 6.82
N ASP A 388 6.17 36.11 7.18
CA ASP A 388 5.37 36.89 6.23
C ASP A 388 6.21 37.52 5.10
N ILE A 389 7.39 38.06 5.42
CA ILE A 389 8.26 38.70 4.42
C ILE A 389 8.79 37.69 3.38
N PRO A 390 9.41 36.55 3.78
CA PRO A 390 9.78 35.49 2.84
C PRO A 390 8.61 34.96 2.02
N TYR A 391 7.44 34.80 2.65
CA TYR A 391 6.23 34.32 1.97
C TYR A 391 5.75 35.31 0.89
N GLN A 392 5.67 36.61 1.21
CA GLN A 392 5.31 37.66 0.24
C GLN A 392 6.31 37.71 -0.92
N THR A 393 7.61 37.59 -0.61
CA THR A 393 8.67 37.56 -1.63
C THR A 393 8.49 36.38 -2.59
N MET A 394 8.15 35.20 -2.06
CA MET A 394 7.83 34.02 -2.87
C MET A 394 6.59 34.25 -3.75
N GLU A 395 5.53 34.86 -3.21
CA GLU A 395 4.30 35.15 -3.96
C GLU A 395 4.54 36.15 -5.11
N GLU A 396 5.36 37.17 -4.87
CA GLU A 396 5.79 38.11 -5.91
C GLU A 396 6.61 37.42 -6.99
N ALA A 397 7.54 36.55 -6.61
CA ALA A 397 8.33 35.74 -7.55
C ALA A 397 7.43 34.87 -8.43
N ILE A 398 6.47 34.16 -7.85
CA ILE A 398 5.46 33.36 -8.58
C ILE A 398 4.67 34.23 -9.54
N THR A 399 4.22 35.41 -9.10
CA THR A 399 3.46 36.35 -9.93
C THR A 399 4.28 36.85 -11.11
N LYS A 400 5.56 37.15 -10.89
CA LYS A 400 6.50 37.57 -11.94
C LYS A 400 6.75 36.45 -12.95
N MET A 401 6.96 35.21 -12.48
CA MET A 401 7.10 34.03 -13.34
C MET A 401 5.87 33.81 -14.20
N ARG A 402 4.66 33.84 -13.62
CA ARG A 402 3.40 33.73 -14.38
C ARG A 402 3.28 34.79 -15.47
N LYS A 403 3.68 36.04 -15.18
CA LYS A 403 3.70 37.12 -16.18
C LYS A 403 4.72 36.86 -17.31
N LYS A 404 5.90 36.32 -17.00
CA LYS A 404 6.90 35.93 -18.02
C LYS A 404 6.36 34.80 -18.90
N GLU A 405 5.78 33.76 -18.31
CA GLU A 405 5.17 32.63 -19.03
C GLU A 405 4.04 33.07 -19.96
N LEU A 406 3.12 33.91 -19.48
CA LEU A 406 2.06 34.47 -20.32
C LEU A 406 2.60 35.27 -21.51
N LYS A 407 3.74 35.95 -21.36
CA LYS A 407 4.41 36.64 -22.46
C LYS A 407 5.02 35.63 -23.45
N ARG A 408 5.74 34.61 -22.97
CA ARG A 408 6.34 33.52 -23.77
C ARG A 408 5.28 32.81 -24.63
N VAL A 409 4.12 32.52 -24.03
CA VAL A 409 2.99 31.91 -24.72
C VAL A 409 2.44 32.83 -25.83
N LYS A 410 2.26 34.13 -25.52
CA LYS A 410 1.76 35.10 -26.50
C LYS A 410 2.74 35.36 -27.64
N SER A 411 4.05 35.33 -27.39
CA SER A 411 5.08 35.49 -28.42
C SER A 411 5.33 34.24 -29.26
N LYS A 412 4.64 33.12 -29.00
CA LYS A 412 4.93 31.79 -29.59
C LYS A 412 6.40 31.36 -29.42
N SER A 413 7.11 31.91 -28.43
CA SER A 413 8.47 31.53 -28.09
C SER A 413 8.45 30.40 -27.05
N ILE A 414 7.51 29.47 -27.21
CA ILE A 414 7.44 28.25 -26.41
C ILE A 414 8.30 27.22 -27.15
N GLY A 415 9.14 26.51 -26.40
CA GLY A 415 9.92 25.38 -26.91
C GLY A 415 9.04 24.31 -27.53
#